data_AF-A0AAJ2E9F1-F1
#
_entry.id   AF-A0AAJ2E9F1-F1
#
_cell.length_a   1.000
_cell.length_b   1.000
_cell.length_c   1.000
_cell.angle_alpha   90.00
_cell.angle_beta   90.00
_cell.angle_gamma   90.00
#
_symmetry.space_group_name_H-M   'P 1'
#
loop_
_entity.id
_entity.type
_entity.pdbx_description
1 polymer ?
#
loop_
_entity_poly.entity_id
_entity_poly.type
_entity_poly.pdbx_seq_one_letter_code
_entity_poly.pdbx_strand_id
1 'polypeptide(L)'
;MTQQKKRGGPKPLTIEAMRALAATRGGRCLSTHYVNANTRLEWECAEGHQWFAVPNSIKCGTWCKLCGYERTKATLKDVQEAATKFGGHCLSERYVNGTTPLLFECAAGHRWEAPPATVRQGHWCRRCLFDRRRSTIDELRDVAARRGGQCLSAAYTDKHQKLRWRCASGHEWESLAAIVRSGHWCPHCERERRRTGIGRMREIAAERGGHCLSERYDNARTLLRWQCAQGHTWEASATQTQRGQWCSFCSGHRHSIAGMQALAHSRGGKCLSEVYVDSRQKLQWQCVADHTWFATPSVTARYWCTQCSQERRGQESIGRMRELATQRGGQCLSARYVTAATPLMWQCREGHQWQMAPQSITNRARWCPYCSGRRKYTLTDMKELAQARGGDCLSNSFVSSHDRVQWLCGRGHAWSARAYQVISGTWCPQCAILDRCLHQNSKRRYQAVAMAEGVPGPKSVAPKELPDTPSAVSV
;
A
#
# COMPACT_ATOMS: atom_id res chain seq x y z
N MET A 1 -68.16 7.59 16.17
CA MET A 1 -67.90 7.70 14.71
C MET A 1 -66.47 7.27 14.51
N THR A 2 -66.09 6.19 13.83
CA THR A 2 -66.55 5.60 12.57
C THR A 2 -65.94 4.19 12.52
N GLN A 3 -66.66 3.13 12.17
CA GLN A 3 -66.02 1.85 11.80
C GLN A 3 -66.60 1.29 10.50
N GLN A 4 -65.66 0.85 9.66
CA GLN A 4 -65.77 0.57 8.24
C GLN A 4 -66.61 -0.67 7.93
N LYS A 5 -67.49 -0.55 6.92
CA LYS A 5 -68.21 -1.68 6.30
C LYS A 5 -67.21 -2.60 5.58
N LYS A 6 -67.00 -3.82 6.09
CA LYS A 6 -66.28 -4.90 5.40
C LYS A 6 -67.10 -5.37 4.20
N ARG A 7 -66.53 -5.23 3.00
CA ARG A 7 -67.07 -5.73 1.72
C ARG A 7 -66.92 -7.25 1.67
N GLY A 8 -68.01 -7.96 1.40
CA GLY A 8 -68.05 -9.41 1.22
C GLY A 8 -67.19 -9.87 0.04
N GLY A 9 -66.37 -10.90 0.26
CA GLY A 9 -65.47 -11.47 -0.74
C GLY A 9 -66.22 -12.11 -1.94
N PRO A 10 -65.58 -12.18 -3.12
CA PRO A 10 -66.22 -12.63 -4.36
C PRO A 10 -66.49 -14.15 -4.36
N LYS A 11 -67.71 -14.52 -4.80
CA LYS A 11 -68.17 -15.91 -4.98
C LYS A 11 -67.20 -16.72 -5.87
N PRO A 12 -67.04 -18.03 -5.63
CA PRO A 12 -66.14 -18.88 -6.42
C PRO A 12 -66.55 -18.89 -7.89
N LEU A 13 -65.57 -18.69 -8.78
CA LEU A 13 -65.76 -18.68 -10.22
C LEU A 13 -66.07 -20.10 -10.69
N THR A 14 -67.24 -20.31 -11.29
CA THR A 14 -67.67 -21.61 -11.86
C THR A 14 -67.59 -21.58 -13.39
N ILE A 15 -67.58 -22.75 -14.04
CA ILE A 15 -67.63 -22.83 -15.51
C ILE A 15 -68.90 -22.18 -16.08
N GLU A 16 -70.01 -22.21 -15.33
CA GLU A 16 -71.26 -21.53 -15.68
C GLU A 16 -71.10 -20.01 -15.72
N ALA A 17 -70.35 -19.43 -14.78
CA ALA A 17 -70.03 -18.00 -14.80
C ALA A 17 -69.20 -17.61 -16.04
N MET A 18 -68.34 -18.51 -16.54
CA MET A 18 -67.56 -18.28 -17.76
C MET A 18 -68.41 -18.39 -19.02
N ARG A 19 -69.38 -19.32 -19.05
CA ARG A 19 -70.37 -19.41 -20.14
C ARG A 19 -71.28 -18.18 -20.19
N ALA A 20 -71.73 -17.68 -19.04
CA ALA A 20 -72.48 -16.43 -18.96
C ALA A 20 -71.64 -15.24 -19.45
N LEU A 21 -70.36 -15.16 -19.04
CA LEU A 21 -69.44 -14.13 -19.52
C LEU A 21 -69.25 -14.18 -21.04
N ALA A 22 -69.17 -15.38 -21.63
CA ALA A 22 -69.09 -15.51 -23.07
C ALA A 22 -70.36 -15.02 -23.79
N ALA A 23 -71.53 -15.38 -23.26
CA ALA A 23 -72.82 -14.97 -23.80
C ALA A 23 -73.00 -13.44 -23.79
N THR A 24 -72.57 -12.75 -22.72
CA THR A 24 -72.63 -11.27 -22.67
C THR A 24 -71.81 -10.58 -23.76
N ARG A 25 -70.80 -11.26 -24.33
CA ARG A 25 -69.96 -10.76 -25.42
C ARG A 25 -70.32 -11.35 -26.79
N GLY A 26 -71.51 -11.95 -26.89
CA GLY A 26 -72.03 -12.52 -28.13
C GLY A 26 -71.29 -13.78 -28.58
N GLY A 27 -70.65 -14.51 -27.67
CA GLY A 27 -69.94 -15.75 -27.99
C GLY A 27 -70.21 -16.88 -27.00
N ARG A 28 -69.43 -17.96 -27.08
CA ARG A 28 -69.62 -19.19 -26.30
C ARG A 28 -68.32 -19.62 -25.63
N CYS A 29 -68.42 -20.25 -24.47
CA CYS A 29 -67.29 -20.94 -23.83
C CYS A 29 -67.49 -22.44 -24.06
N LEU A 30 -66.62 -23.04 -24.88
CA LEU A 30 -66.72 -24.43 -25.31
C LEU A 30 -66.19 -25.41 -24.26
N SER A 31 -65.33 -24.95 -23.34
CA SER A 31 -64.82 -25.79 -22.27
C SER A 31 -65.90 -26.26 -21.29
N THR A 32 -65.76 -27.51 -20.84
CA THR A 32 -66.72 -28.20 -19.95
C THR A 32 -66.33 -28.13 -18.48
N HIS A 33 -65.04 -27.94 -18.17
CA HIS A 33 -64.51 -27.96 -16.81
C HIS A 33 -63.68 -26.69 -16.53
N TYR A 34 -63.90 -26.07 -15.38
CA TYR A 34 -63.10 -24.94 -14.89
C TYR A 34 -62.30 -25.37 -13.68
N VAL A 35 -60.97 -25.33 -13.79
CA VAL A 35 -60.05 -25.76 -12.73
C VAL A 35 -59.60 -24.56 -11.90
N ASN A 36 -59.07 -23.52 -12.53
CA ASN A 36 -58.67 -22.28 -11.85
C ASN A 36 -58.56 -21.09 -12.84
N ALA A 37 -58.32 -19.89 -12.32
CA ALA A 37 -58.30 -18.65 -13.11
C ALA A 37 -57.16 -18.55 -14.15
N ASN A 38 -56.16 -19.43 -14.05
CA ASN A 38 -55.01 -19.50 -14.95
C ASN A 38 -55.14 -20.62 -15.98
N THR A 39 -56.18 -21.45 -15.88
CA THR A 39 -56.44 -22.52 -16.85
C THR A 39 -57.06 -21.91 -18.09
N ARG A 40 -56.45 -22.15 -19.26
CA ARG A 40 -56.99 -21.66 -20.52
C ARG A 40 -58.30 -22.37 -20.82
N LEU A 41 -59.36 -21.60 -21.03
CA LEU A 41 -60.62 -22.10 -21.56
C LEU A 41 -60.67 -21.82 -23.06
N GLU A 42 -61.47 -22.60 -23.75
CA GLU A 42 -61.77 -22.45 -25.16
C GLU A 42 -63.02 -21.58 -25.34
N TRP A 43 -62.88 -20.54 -26.16
CA TRP A 43 -63.89 -19.52 -26.40
C TRP A 43 -64.17 -19.42 -27.89
N GLU A 44 -65.41 -19.08 -28.23
CA GLU A 44 -65.89 -18.87 -29.59
C GLU A 44 -66.59 -17.50 -29.66
N CYS A 45 -66.34 -16.68 -30.67
CA CYS A 45 -67.04 -15.40 -30.86
C CYS A 45 -68.26 -15.52 -31.78
N ALA A 46 -69.03 -14.44 -31.93
CA ALA A 46 -70.19 -14.37 -32.81
C ALA A 46 -69.87 -14.76 -34.27
N GLU A 47 -68.67 -14.41 -34.75
CA GLU A 47 -68.19 -14.71 -36.10
C GLU A 47 -67.63 -16.15 -36.25
N GLY A 48 -67.75 -17.00 -35.22
CA GLY A 48 -67.31 -18.39 -35.25
C GLY A 48 -65.81 -18.62 -35.03
N HIS A 49 -65.03 -17.58 -34.70
CA HIS A 49 -63.61 -17.76 -34.38
C HIS A 49 -63.43 -18.43 -33.02
N GLN A 50 -62.69 -19.53 -32.97
CA GLN A 50 -62.38 -20.27 -31.75
C GLN A 50 -60.94 -20.00 -31.28
N TRP A 51 -60.74 -19.72 -30.00
CA TRP A 51 -59.41 -19.51 -29.42
C TRP A 51 -59.31 -19.91 -27.95
N PHE A 52 -58.10 -20.20 -27.50
CA PHE A 52 -57.80 -20.48 -26.09
C PHE A 52 -57.35 -19.22 -25.36
N ALA A 53 -58.01 -18.89 -24.25
CA ALA A 53 -57.64 -17.76 -23.40
C ALA A 53 -57.94 -18.04 -21.92
N VAL A 54 -57.15 -17.45 -21.03
CA VAL A 54 -57.40 -17.52 -19.60
C VAL A 54 -58.59 -16.60 -19.23
N PRO A 55 -59.49 -17.05 -18.34
CA PRO A 55 -60.68 -16.30 -17.93
C PRO A 55 -60.42 -14.87 -17.44
N ASN A 56 -59.30 -14.64 -16.76
CA ASN A 56 -58.96 -13.31 -16.26
C ASN A 56 -58.67 -12.31 -17.42
N SER A 57 -58.06 -12.77 -18.51
CA SER A 57 -57.79 -11.93 -19.71
C SER A 57 -59.08 -11.51 -20.41
N ILE A 58 -60.04 -12.45 -20.46
CA ILE A 58 -61.39 -12.21 -20.98
C ILE A 58 -62.16 -11.22 -20.08
N LYS A 59 -62.03 -11.35 -18.76
CA LYS A 59 -62.64 -10.41 -17.81
C LYS A 59 -62.07 -9.01 -17.94
N CYS A 60 -60.75 -8.88 -18.13
CA CYS A 60 -60.03 -7.61 -18.27
C CYS A 60 -60.19 -6.93 -19.65
N GLY A 61 -61.02 -7.47 -20.56
CA GLY A 61 -61.45 -6.77 -21.78
C GLY A 61 -60.84 -7.29 -23.09
N THR A 62 -59.99 -8.31 -23.06
CA THR A 62 -59.51 -8.95 -24.30
C THR A 62 -60.54 -9.99 -24.77
N TRP A 63 -60.99 -9.93 -26.02
CA TRP A 63 -61.99 -10.88 -26.56
C TRP A 63 -61.41 -11.67 -27.75
N CYS A 64 -61.99 -11.56 -28.94
CA CYS A 64 -61.48 -12.17 -30.16
C CYS A 64 -60.41 -11.28 -30.81
N LYS A 65 -59.18 -11.81 -30.92
CA LYS A 65 -58.05 -11.10 -31.57
C LYS A 65 -58.25 -10.94 -33.07
N LEU A 66 -58.93 -11.87 -33.74
CA LEU A 66 -59.18 -11.82 -35.19
C LEU A 66 -60.18 -10.71 -35.53
N CYS A 67 -61.33 -10.65 -34.84
CA CYS A 67 -62.29 -9.55 -34.99
C CYS A 67 -61.69 -8.18 -34.58
N GLY A 68 -60.81 -8.16 -33.57
CA GLY A 68 -60.09 -6.94 -33.18
C GLY A 68 -59.09 -6.47 -34.25
N TYR A 69 -58.42 -7.41 -34.91
CA TYR A 69 -57.49 -7.15 -36.01
C TYR A 69 -58.21 -6.63 -37.25
N GLU A 70 -59.35 -7.22 -37.63
CA GLU A 70 -60.15 -6.77 -38.78
C GLU A 70 -60.67 -5.34 -38.60
N ARG A 71 -61.07 -4.96 -37.38
CA ARG A 71 -61.52 -3.60 -37.05
C ARG A 71 -60.42 -2.54 -37.02
N THR A 72 -59.15 -2.93 -36.88
CA THR A 72 -58.01 -2.01 -36.71
C THR A 72 -57.03 -2.03 -37.89
N LYS A 73 -57.29 -2.88 -38.90
CA LYS A 73 -56.47 -2.99 -40.10
C LYS A 73 -56.58 -1.68 -40.89
N ALA A 74 -55.45 -0.98 -40.98
CA ALA A 74 -55.34 0.23 -41.79
C ALA A 74 -55.59 -0.09 -43.27
N THR A 75 -56.22 0.83 -43.97
CA THR A 75 -56.51 0.76 -45.40
C THR A 75 -55.47 1.54 -46.20
N LEU A 76 -55.39 1.30 -47.51
CA LEU A 76 -54.52 2.08 -48.41
C LEU A 76 -54.81 3.58 -48.32
N LYS A 77 -56.09 3.94 -48.15
CA LYS A 77 -56.55 5.32 -48.01
C LYS A 77 -55.93 6.00 -46.78
N ASP A 78 -55.86 5.30 -45.64
CA ASP A 78 -55.24 5.84 -44.42
C ASP A 78 -53.74 6.13 -44.61
N VAL A 79 -53.07 5.35 -45.46
CA VAL A 79 -51.64 5.52 -45.77
C VAL A 79 -51.44 6.69 -46.74
N GLN A 80 -52.34 6.85 -47.71
CA GLN A 80 -52.34 7.98 -48.64
C GLN A 80 -52.59 9.31 -47.90
N GLU A 81 -53.55 9.36 -46.97
CA GLU A 81 -53.81 10.54 -46.14
C GLU A 81 -52.63 10.88 -45.21
N ALA A 82 -51.92 9.88 -44.69
CA ALA A 82 -50.70 10.11 -43.92
C ALA A 82 -49.60 10.71 -44.81
N ALA A 83 -49.43 10.23 -46.05
CA ALA A 83 -48.45 10.77 -46.99
C ALA A 83 -48.73 12.24 -47.35
N THR A 84 -49.98 12.60 -47.60
CA THR A 84 -50.37 13.99 -47.92
C THR A 84 -50.13 14.92 -46.74
N LYS A 85 -50.38 14.47 -45.51
CA LYS A 85 -50.07 15.23 -44.28
C LYS A 85 -48.57 15.58 -44.14
N PHE A 86 -47.67 14.73 -44.63
CA PHE A 86 -46.23 14.98 -44.64
C PHE A 86 -45.73 15.72 -45.90
N GLY A 87 -46.64 16.25 -46.72
CA GLY A 87 -46.31 17.00 -47.93
C GLY A 87 -45.76 16.11 -49.05
N GLY A 88 -46.34 14.93 -49.24
CA GLY A 88 -46.03 14.07 -50.38
C GLY A 88 -47.13 13.05 -50.66
N HIS A 89 -46.82 12.05 -51.47
CA HIS A 89 -47.81 11.17 -52.10
C HIS A 89 -47.33 9.71 -52.04
N CYS A 90 -48.27 8.78 -51.86
CA CYS A 90 -48.01 7.35 -52.01
C CYS A 90 -48.29 6.96 -53.47
N LEU A 91 -47.29 6.44 -54.17
CA LEU A 91 -47.38 6.04 -55.58
C LEU A 91 -47.87 4.59 -55.75
N SER A 92 -47.89 3.79 -54.68
CA SER A 92 -48.39 2.42 -54.75
C SER A 92 -49.91 2.35 -54.69
N GLU A 93 -50.49 1.55 -55.59
CA GLU A 93 -51.95 1.34 -55.73
C GLU A 93 -52.48 0.13 -54.94
N ARG A 94 -51.59 -0.73 -54.42
CA ARG A 94 -51.95 -1.95 -53.68
C ARG A 94 -51.38 -1.91 -52.28
N TYR A 95 -52.26 -2.09 -51.28
CA TYR A 95 -51.87 -2.26 -49.88
C TYR A 95 -52.12 -3.70 -49.43
N VAL A 96 -51.06 -4.37 -48.98
CA VAL A 96 -51.13 -5.75 -48.48
C VAL A 96 -51.21 -5.76 -46.95
N ASN A 97 -50.26 -5.11 -46.29
CA ASN A 97 -50.17 -4.99 -44.83
C ASN A 97 -49.26 -3.81 -44.45
N GLY A 98 -49.15 -3.52 -43.15
CA GLY A 98 -48.36 -2.37 -42.64
C GLY A 98 -46.84 -2.53 -42.75
N THR A 99 -46.35 -3.70 -43.13
CA THR A 99 -44.91 -4.04 -43.22
C THR A 99 -44.40 -4.16 -44.65
N THR A 100 -45.27 -4.42 -45.63
CA THR A 100 -44.92 -4.46 -47.04
C THR A 100 -44.57 -3.05 -47.51
N PRO A 101 -43.37 -2.82 -48.05
CA PRO A 101 -42.97 -1.50 -48.51
C PRO A 101 -43.91 -0.96 -49.59
N LEU A 102 -44.28 0.32 -49.46
CA LEU A 102 -44.91 1.09 -50.52
C LEU A 102 -43.94 2.18 -51.00
N LEU A 103 -44.15 2.64 -52.22
CA LEU A 103 -43.37 3.69 -52.84
C LEU A 103 -43.97 5.06 -52.50
N PHE A 104 -43.14 5.97 -52.00
CA PHE A 104 -43.52 7.33 -51.62
C PHE A 104 -42.69 8.38 -52.36
N GLU A 105 -43.29 9.55 -52.60
CA GLU A 105 -42.66 10.72 -53.19
C GLU A 105 -42.92 11.96 -52.32
N CYS A 106 -41.87 12.72 -51.96
CA CYS A 106 -42.03 13.96 -51.19
C CYS A 106 -42.16 15.19 -52.11
N ALA A 107 -42.57 16.34 -51.56
CA ALA A 107 -42.65 17.62 -52.29
C ALA A 107 -41.35 18.05 -52.98
N ALA A 108 -40.18 17.59 -52.53
CA ALA A 108 -38.89 17.86 -53.17
C ALA A 108 -38.56 16.88 -54.32
N GLY A 109 -39.48 15.98 -54.69
CA GLY A 109 -39.30 15.00 -55.77
C GLY A 109 -38.47 13.77 -55.39
N HIS A 110 -38.14 13.57 -54.11
CA HIS A 110 -37.42 12.37 -53.69
C HIS A 110 -38.37 11.17 -53.61
N ARG A 111 -37.97 10.06 -54.24
CA ARG A 111 -38.70 8.79 -54.23
C ARG A 111 -38.00 7.76 -53.35
N TRP A 112 -38.75 7.04 -52.51
CA TRP A 112 -38.20 5.96 -51.68
C TRP A 112 -39.26 4.91 -51.32
N GLU A 113 -38.81 3.69 -51.03
CA GLU A 113 -39.65 2.61 -50.52
C GLU A 113 -39.61 2.59 -48.99
N ALA A 114 -40.78 2.50 -48.36
CA ALA A 114 -40.89 2.38 -46.91
C ALA A 114 -42.13 1.59 -46.49
N PRO A 115 -42.09 0.85 -45.36
CA PRO A 115 -43.30 0.27 -44.79
C PRO A 115 -44.32 1.35 -44.37
N PRO A 116 -45.62 1.21 -44.67
CA PRO A 116 -46.65 2.15 -44.26
C PRO A 116 -46.70 2.44 -42.76
N ALA A 117 -46.37 1.44 -41.93
CA ALA A 117 -46.32 1.61 -40.48
C ALA A 117 -45.25 2.64 -40.04
N THR A 118 -44.09 2.68 -40.70
CA THR A 118 -43.00 3.60 -40.32
C THR A 118 -43.29 5.03 -40.76
N VAL A 119 -43.92 5.19 -41.92
CA VAL A 119 -44.41 6.48 -42.41
C VAL A 119 -45.46 7.07 -41.45
N ARG A 120 -46.43 6.27 -41.01
CA ARG A 120 -47.44 6.69 -40.03
C ARG A 120 -46.85 7.04 -38.66
N GLN A 121 -45.71 6.46 -38.29
CA GLN A 121 -44.99 6.78 -37.06
C GLN A 121 -44.16 8.08 -37.17
N GLY A 122 -44.13 8.74 -38.34
CA GLY A 122 -43.46 10.02 -38.55
C GLY A 122 -42.08 9.94 -39.21
N HIS A 123 -41.64 8.74 -39.62
CA HIS A 123 -40.39 8.57 -40.37
C HIS A 123 -40.62 8.83 -41.86
N TRP A 124 -40.43 10.08 -42.27
CA TRP A 124 -40.60 10.54 -43.65
C TRP A 124 -39.28 10.53 -44.46
N CYS A 125 -39.21 11.33 -45.53
CA CYS A 125 -38.09 11.44 -46.46
C CYS A 125 -36.75 11.72 -45.75
N ARG A 126 -35.88 10.70 -45.76
CA ARG A 126 -34.52 10.80 -45.19
C ARG A 126 -33.65 11.82 -45.91
N ARG A 127 -33.79 11.96 -47.23
CA ARG A 127 -32.99 12.90 -48.04
C ARG A 127 -33.28 14.35 -47.66
N CYS A 128 -34.55 14.75 -47.55
CA CYS A 128 -34.92 16.08 -47.05
C CYS A 128 -34.45 16.33 -45.61
N LEU A 129 -34.43 15.30 -44.75
CA LEU A 129 -33.88 15.40 -43.39
C LEU A 129 -32.37 15.64 -43.41
N PHE A 130 -31.63 15.00 -44.31
CA PHE A 130 -30.18 15.19 -44.46
C PHE A 130 -29.85 16.56 -45.06
N ASP A 131 -30.61 17.02 -46.05
CA ASP A 131 -30.39 18.33 -46.69
C ASP A 131 -30.64 19.47 -45.71
N ARG A 132 -31.66 19.36 -44.84
CA ARG A 132 -31.89 20.33 -43.73
C ARG A 132 -30.81 20.31 -42.65
N ARG A 133 -30.00 19.25 -42.55
CA ARG A 133 -28.95 19.09 -41.52
C ARG A 133 -27.55 19.42 -42.04
N ARG A 134 -27.40 19.75 -43.32
CA ARG A 134 -26.11 20.09 -43.93
C ARG A 134 -25.87 21.59 -43.83
N SER A 135 -24.87 22.01 -43.07
CA SER A 135 -24.42 23.41 -43.06
C SER A 135 -23.97 23.84 -44.45
N THR A 136 -24.38 25.05 -44.86
CA THR A 136 -23.93 25.64 -46.13
C THR A 136 -22.52 26.20 -45.98
N ILE A 137 -21.81 26.36 -47.10
CA ILE A 137 -20.49 27.02 -47.11
C ILE A 137 -20.58 28.45 -46.54
N ASP A 138 -21.73 29.11 -46.68
CA ASP A 138 -21.98 30.46 -46.18
C ASP A 138 -22.12 30.50 -44.65
N GLU A 139 -22.79 29.53 -44.03
CA GLU A 139 -22.78 29.40 -42.56
C GLU A 139 -21.35 29.24 -42.01
N LEU A 140 -20.49 28.53 -42.74
CA LEU A 140 -19.10 28.32 -42.33
C LEU A 140 -18.24 29.58 -42.53
N ARG A 141 -18.55 30.40 -43.54
CA ARG A 141 -17.94 31.73 -43.72
C ARG A 141 -18.32 32.67 -42.58
N ASP A 142 -19.58 32.66 -42.16
CA ASP A 142 -20.04 33.45 -41.02
C ASP A 142 -19.35 33.03 -39.70
N VAL A 143 -19.18 31.72 -39.49
CA VAL A 143 -18.42 31.19 -38.35
C VAL A 143 -16.97 31.66 -38.37
N ALA A 144 -16.35 31.76 -39.55
CA ALA A 144 -15.01 32.31 -39.69
C ALA A 144 -14.95 33.81 -39.37
N ALA A 145 -15.90 34.58 -39.91
CA ALA A 145 -15.99 36.02 -39.71
C ALA A 145 -16.16 36.38 -38.23
N ARG A 146 -17.04 35.66 -37.49
CA ARG A 146 -17.24 35.85 -36.04
C ARG A 146 -15.98 35.61 -35.21
N ARG A 147 -15.01 34.85 -35.72
CA ARG A 147 -13.74 34.56 -35.05
C ARG A 147 -12.58 35.40 -35.59
N GLY A 148 -12.89 36.46 -36.34
CA GLY A 148 -11.91 37.37 -36.90
C GLY A 148 -11.05 36.74 -38.00
N GLY A 149 -11.57 35.76 -38.74
CA GLY A 149 -10.85 35.17 -39.87
C GLY A 149 -11.76 34.85 -41.06
N GLN A 150 -11.24 34.08 -42.01
CA GLN A 150 -11.87 33.85 -43.31
C GLN A 150 -11.82 32.37 -43.67
N CYS A 151 -12.89 31.87 -44.28
CA CYS A 151 -12.90 30.57 -44.96
C CYS A 151 -12.54 30.80 -46.43
N LEU A 152 -11.41 30.24 -46.88
CA LEU A 152 -10.89 30.39 -48.24
C LEU A 152 -11.45 29.34 -49.22
N SER A 153 -12.14 28.32 -48.71
CA SER A 153 -12.74 27.28 -49.55
C SER A 153 -14.01 27.79 -50.25
N ALA A 154 -14.15 27.46 -51.53
CA ALA A 154 -15.28 27.89 -52.37
C ALA A 154 -16.55 27.03 -52.20
N ALA A 155 -16.40 25.75 -51.83
CA ALA A 155 -17.52 24.80 -51.72
C ALA A 155 -17.33 23.83 -50.56
N TYR A 156 -18.45 23.39 -49.96
CA TYR A 156 -18.52 22.38 -48.91
C TYR A 156 -19.49 21.28 -49.34
N THR A 157 -18.93 20.19 -49.85
CA THR A 157 -19.71 19.07 -50.43
C THR A 157 -19.76 17.85 -49.51
N ASP A 158 -18.81 17.70 -48.60
CA ASP A 158 -18.73 16.56 -47.68
C ASP A 158 -18.23 16.95 -46.28
N LYS A 159 -18.73 16.25 -45.25
CA LYS A 159 -18.35 16.41 -43.84
C LYS A 159 -16.89 16.03 -43.56
N HIS A 160 -16.29 15.21 -44.42
CA HIS A 160 -14.87 14.83 -44.34
C HIS A 160 -13.96 15.73 -45.16
N GLN A 161 -14.51 16.68 -45.93
CA GLN A 161 -13.73 17.63 -46.68
C GLN A 161 -13.01 18.60 -45.73
N LYS A 162 -11.69 18.68 -45.86
CA LYS A 162 -10.91 19.73 -45.19
C LYS A 162 -11.13 21.05 -45.93
N LEU A 163 -11.47 22.09 -45.17
CA LEU A 163 -11.60 23.44 -45.69
C LEU A 163 -10.34 24.23 -45.32
N ARG A 164 -9.99 25.21 -46.14
CA ARG A 164 -8.89 26.15 -45.90
C ARG A 164 -9.40 27.36 -45.13
N TRP A 165 -8.71 27.72 -44.06
CA TRP A 165 -9.06 28.80 -43.15
C TRP A 165 -7.89 29.75 -42.98
N ARG A 166 -8.19 31.02 -42.73
CA ARG A 166 -7.21 32.07 -42.39
C ARG A 166 -7.65 32.79 -41.13
N CYS A 167 -6.77 33.04 -40.17
CA CYS A 167 -7.10 33.79 -38.94
C CYS A 167 -6.72 35.26 -39.04
N ALA A 168 -7.10 36.06 -38.03
CA ALA A 168 -6.77 37.49 -37.91
C ALA A 168 -5.25 37.75 -38.01
N SER A 169 -4.44 36.85 -37.45
CA SER A 169 -2.97 36.96 -37.48
C SER A 169 -2.35 36.51 -38.82
N GLY A 170 -3.16 36.21 -39.84
CA GLY A 170 -2.69 35.83 -41.17
C GLY A 170 -2.31 34.36 -41.34
N HIS A 171 -2.42 33.52 -40.31
CA HIS A 171 -2.09 32.10 -40.44
C HIS A 171 -3.14 31.37 -41.28
N GLU A 172 -2.68 30.57 -42.24
CA GLU A 172 -3.51 29.69 -43.05
C GLU A 172 -3.37 28.23 -42.59
N TRP A 173 -4.48 27.51 -42.51
CA TRP A 173 -4.48 26.08 -42.19
C TRP A 173 -5.66 25.33 -42.81
N GLU A 174 -5.54 24.01 -42.87
CA GLU A 174 -6.60 23.11 -43.32
C GLU A 174 -7.23 22.39 -42.13
N SER A 175 -8.57 22.41 -42.04
CA SER A 175 -9.29 21.72 -40.97
C SER A 175 -10.72 21.36 -41.40
N LEU A 176 -11.27 20.35 -40.74
CA LEU A 176 -12.66 19.95 -40.90
C LEU A 176 -13.60 21.01 -40.30
N ALA A 177 -14.73 21.26 -40.95
CA ALA A 177 -15.77 22.17 -40.46
C ALA A 177 -16.26 21.82 -39.05
N ALA A 178 -16.31 20.53 -38.70
CA ALA A 178 -16.70 20.06 -37.39
C ALA A 178 -15.74 20.50 -36.26
N ILE A 179 -14.43 20.48 -36.52
CA ILE A 179 -13.38 20.86 -35.56
C ILE A 179 -13.43 22.37 -35.30
N VAL A 180 -13.63 23.14 -36.37
CA VAL A 180 -13.81 24.58 -36.27
C VAL A 180 -15.07 24.91 -35.48
N ARG A 181 -16.20 24.25 -35.75
CA ARG A 181 -17.44 24.44 -34.99
C ARG A 181 -17.29 24.10 -33.50
N SER A 182 -16.55 23.04 -33.16
CA SER A 182 -16.36 22.62 -31.76
C SER A 182 -15.48 23.54 -30.92
N GLY A 183 -14.85 24.55 -31.53
CA GLY A 183 -14.13 25.61 -30.81
C GLY A 183 -12.62 25.65 -31.09
N HIS A 184 -12.08 24.69 -31.84
CA HIS A 184 -10.67 24.69 -32.23
C HIS A 184 -10.47 25.54 -33.50
N TRP A 185 -9.94 26.74 -33.32
CA TRP A 185 -9.76 27.72 -34.39
C TRP A 185 -8.41 27.57 -35.09
N CYS A 186 -7.42 28.40 -34.74
CA CYS A 186 -6.11 28.41 -35.39
C CYS A 186 -5.07 27.64 -34.56
N PRO A 187 -4.47 26.55 -35.08
CA PRO A 187 -3.47 25.78 -34.36
C PRO A 187 -2.18 26.55 -34.09
N HIS A 188 -1.84 27.53 -34.95
CA HIS A 188 -0.67 28.40 -34.78
C HIS A 188 -0.90 29.42 -33.66
N CYS A 189 -2.03 30.12 -33.67
CA CYS A 189 -2.38 31.04 -32.57
C CYS A 189 -2.55 30.29 -31.24
N GLU A 190 -3.13 29.08 -31.25
CA GLU A 190 -3.25 28.27 -30.04
C GLU A 190 -1.88 27.79 -29.55
N ARG A 191 -0.94 27.47 -30.44
CA ARG A 191 0.45 27.13 -30.08
C ARG A 191 1.18 28.33 -29.48
N GLU A 192 1.03 29.52 -30.05
CA GLU A 192 1.62 30.75 -29.52
C GLU A 192 1.00 31.14 -28.16
N ARG A 193 -0.33 31.00 -28.01
CA ARG A 193 -1.05 31.23 -26.75
C ARG A 193 -0.65 30.24 -25.65
N ARG A 194 -0.37 28.99 -26.02
CA ARG A 194 0.12 27.94 -25.11
C ARG A 194 1.58 28.09 -24.73
N ARG A 195 2.34 28.89 -25.48
CA ARG A 195 3.72 29.25 -25.13
C ARG A 195 3.66 30.34 -24.04
N THR A 196 3.33 29.95 -22.80
CA THR A 196 3.73 30.75 -21.63
C THR A 196 5.26 30.75 -21.60
N GLY A 197 5.85 31.73 -22.29
CA GLY A 197 7.27 31.76 -22.60
C GLY A 197 8.17 31.94 -21.37
N ILE A 198 9.48 31.86 -21.61
CA ILE A 198 10.54 32.08 -20.61
C ILE A 198 10.35 33.40 -19.84
N GLY A 199 9.69 34.41 -20.44
CA GLY A 199 9.33 35.67 -19.78
C GLY A 199 8.54 35.48 -18.48
N ARG A 200 7.48 34.66 -18.49
CA ARG A 200 6.71 34.35 -17.28
C ARG A 200 7.56 33.62 -16.23
N MET A 201 8.54 32.82 -16.65
CA MET A 201 9.45 32.14 -15.72
C MET A 201 10.44 33.12 -15.08
N ARG A 202 10.88 34.14 -15.82
CA ARG A 202 11.72 35.22 -15.29
C ARG A 202 10.96 36.11 -14.32
N GLU A 203 9.70 36.42 -14.60
CA GLU A 203 8.82 37.16 -13.67
C GLU A 203 8.63 36.39 -12.34
N ILE A 204 8.27 35.10 -12.41
CA ILE A 204 8.16 34.24 -11.21
C ILE A 204 9.48 34.19 -10.43
N ALA A 205 10.62 34.23 -11.13
CA ALA A 205 11.90 34.28 -10.47
C ALA A 205 12.13 35.60 -9.73
N ALA A 206 11.83 36.71 -10.38
CA ALA A 206 11.96 38.05 -9.81
C ALA A 206 11.05 38.26 -8.60
N GLU A 207 9.79 37.81 -8.67
CA GLU A 207 8.83 37.86 -7.55
C GLU A 207 9.34 37.14 -6.29
N ARG A 208 10.19 36.12 -6.46
CA ARG A 208 10.77 35.32 -5.37
C ARG A 208 12.20 35.72 -5.04
N GLY A 209 12.62 36.89 -5.50
CA GLY A 209 13.94 37.47 -5.23
C GLY A 209 15.09 36.72 -5.90
N GLY A 210 14.89 36.15 -7.08
CA GLY A 210 15.95 35.45 -7.81
C GLY A 210 15.88 35.63 -9.32
N HIS A 211 16.67 34.83 -10.04
CA HIS A 211 16.84 34.93 -11.49
C HIS A 211 16.66 33.58 -12.17
N CYS A 212 16.00 33.59 -13.33
CA CYS A 212 15.99 32.45 -14.25
C CYS A 212 17.10 32.66 -15.27
N LEU A 213 18.13 31.81 -15.23
CA LEU A 213 19.33 31.88 -16.07
C LEU A 213 19.13 31.21 -17.44
N SER A 214 18.03 30.47 -17.63
CA SER A 214 17.72 29.85 -18.90
C SER A 214 17.21 30.84 -19.94
N GLU A 215 17.65 30.66 -21.19
CA GLU A 215 17.24 31.49 -22.32
C GLU A 215 16.01 30.94 -23.06
N ARG A 216 15.78 29.62 -22.99
CA ARG A 216 14.71 28.92 -23.73
C ARG A 216 13.88 28.04 -22.81
N TYR A 217 12.56 28.01 -23.07
CA TYR A 217 11.59 27.13 -22.40
C TYR A 217 10.65 26.53 -23.44
N ASP A 218 10.87 25.26 -23.77
CA ASP A 218 10.16 24.58 -24.85
C ASP A 218 8.90 23.86 -24.37
N ASN A 219 8.94 23.22 -23.18
CA ASN A 219 7.80 22.51 -22.61
C ASN A 219 7.96 22.26 -21.10
N ALA A 220 6.91 21.72 -20.46
CA ALA A 220 6.87 21.47 -19.01
C ALA A 220 7.91 20.46 -18.48
N ARG A 221 8.57 19.69 -19.36
CA ARG A 221 9.66 18.76 -19.01
C ARG A 221 11.04 19.42 -19.12
N THR A 222 11.16 20.56 -19.79
CA THR A 222 12.42 21.31 -19.87
C THR A 222 12.80 21.79 -18.47
N LEU A 223 13.99 21.39 -18.02
CA LEU A 223 14.58 21.91 -16.78
C LEU A 223 15.12 23.31 -17.06
N LEU A 224 14.75 24.25 -16.19
CA LEU A 224 15.26 25.61 -16.23
C LEU A 224 16.28 25.77 -15.11
N ARG A 225 17.31 26.58 -15.37
CA ARG A 225 18.35 26.92 -14.40
C ARG A 225 17.92 28.18 -13.65
N TRP A 226 17.81 28.06 -12.34
CA TRP A 226 17.34 29.12 -11.44
C TRP A 226 18.45 29.53 -10.49
N GLN A 227 18.38 30.77 -10.00
CA GLN A 227 19.25 31.33 -8.97
C GLN A 227 18.39 32.06 -7.93
N CYS A 228 18.65 31.88 -6.64
CA CYS A 228 17.93 32.60 -5.57
C CYS A 228 18.69 33.84 -5.08
N ALA A 229 18.06 34.65 -4.22
CA ALA A 229 18.67 35.84 -3.59
C ALA A 229 20.00 35.55 -2.88
N GLN A 230 20.17 34.33 -2.35
CA GLN A 230 21.37 33.89 -1.63
C GLN A 230 22.45 33.31 -2.57
N GLY A 231 22.25 33.40 -3.90
CA GLY A 231 23.23 32.96 -4.89
C GLY A 231 23.21 31.47 -5.26
N HIS A 232 22.39 30.64 -4.60
CA HIS A 232 22.30 29.21 -4.93
C HIS A 232 21.73 29.00 -6.34
N THR A 233 22.39 28.18 -7.15
CA THR A 233 21.91 27.80 -8.48
C THR A 233 21.43 26.35 -8.52
N TRP A 234 20.27 26.09 -9.14
CA TRP A 234 19.75 24.72 -9.30
C TRP A 234 18.96 24.56 -10.61
N GLU A 235 18.75 23.31 -11.02
CA GLU A 235 17.92 22.96 -12.18
C GLU A 235 16.58 22.41 -11.71
N ALA A 236 15.48 22.99 -12.19
CA ALA A 236 14.13 22.54 -11.86
C ALA A 236 13.16 22.85 -12.99
N SER A 237 12.12 22.02 -13.11
CA SER A 237 11.01 22.30 -14.04
C SER A 237 10.20 23.51 -13.59
N ALA A 238 9.68 24.27 -14.56
CA ALA A 238 8.76 25.39 -14.32
C ALA A 238 7.58 25.03 -13.41
N THR A 239 7.03 23.82 -13.56
CA THR A 239 5.87 23.34 -12.78
C THR A 239 6.19 23.13 -11.30
N GLN A 240 7.38 22.65 -10.96
CA GLN A 240 7.82 22.46 -9.58
C GLN A 240 8.01 23.81 -8.89
N THR A 241 8.67 24.74 -9.59
CA THR A 241 8.87 26.11 -9.12
C THR A 241 7.54 26.79 -8.84
N GLN A 242 6.57 26.69 -9.76
CA GLN A 242 5.22 27.27 -9.60
C GLN A 242 4.47 26.69 -8.39
N ARG A 243 4.60 25.39 -8.12
CA ARG A 243 3.96 24.70 -6.98
C ARG A 243 4.55 25.04 -5.60
N GLY A 244 5.50 25.98 -5.54
CA GLY A 244 6.06 26.50 -4.28
C GLY A 244 7.42 25.88 -3.90
N GLN A 245 7.97 24.97 -4.70
CA GLN A 245 9.33 24.46 -4.50
C GLN A 245 10.32 25.42 -5.16
N TRP A 246 10.66 26.51 -4.46
CA TRP A 246 11.56 27.54 -4.95
C TRP A 246 13.01 27.07 -4.92
N CYS A 247 13.72 27.27 -3.81
CA CYS A 247 15.11 26.89 -3.66
C CYS A 247 15.23 25.81 -2.58
N SER A 248 15.61 24.58 -2.95
CA SER A 248 15.83 23.48 -2.01
C SER A 248 16.87 23.81 -0.94
N PHE A 249 17.86 24.64 -1.30
CA PHE A 249 18.91 25.11 -0.39
C PHE A 249 18.41 26.16 0.61
N CYS A 250 17.40 26.97 0.27
CA CYS A 250 16.82 27.97 1.18
C CYS A 250 15.61 27.44 1.97
N SER A 251 14.76 26.62 1.36
CA SER A 251 13.57 26.03 2.02
C SER A 251 13.95 24.89 2.96
N GLY A 252 15.10 24.25 2.74
CA GLY A 252 15.72 23.32 3.69
C GLY A 252 16.65 24.08 4.63
N HIS A 253 16.12 24.79 5.64
CA HIS A 253 16.94 25.37 6.69
C HIS A 253 17.79 24.28 7.36
N ARG A 254 19.08 24.14 6.97
CA ARG A 254 20.22 23.52 7.71
C ARG A 254 21.43 23.14 6.85
N HIS A 255 21.77 23.86 5.78
CA HIS A 255 22.79 23.33 4.86
C HIS A 255 23.94 24.27 4.52
N SER A 256 24.42 25.03 5.51
CA SER A 256 25.80 25.54 5.52
C SER A 256 26.64 24.74 6.52
N ILE A 257 27.95 24.61 6.25
CA ILE A 257 28.86 23.95 7.20
C ILE A 257 28.87 24.68 8.56
N ALA A 258 28.76 26.01 8.55
CA ALA A 258 28.60 26.82 9.76
C ALA A 258 27.34 26.43 10.56
N GLY A 259 26.22 26.14 9.88
CA GLY A 259 25.01 25.64 10.52
C GLY A 259 25.19 24.26 11.15
N MET A 260 26.02 23.39 10.58
CA MET A 260 26.35 22.08 11.13
C MET A 260 27.27 22.17 12.35
N GLN A 261 28.23 23.09 12.32
CA GLN A 261 29.09 23.41 13.46
C GLN A 261 28.28 24.00 14.62
N ALA A 262 27.34 24.91 14.36
CA ALA A 262 26.43 25.44 15.36
C ALA A 262 25.51 24.37 15.95
N LEU A 263 24.97 23.45 15.12
CA LEU A 263 24.21 22.30 15.59
C LEU A 263 25.05 21.41 16.52
N ALA A 264 26.31 21.15 16.16
CA ALA A 264 27.18 20.35 16.99
C ALA A 264 27.47 21.01 18.35
N HIS A 265 27.74 22.30 18.33
CA HIS A 265 27.99 23.08 19.54
C HIS A 265 26.76 23.08 20.47
N SER A 266 25.55 23.27 19.92
CA SER A 266 24.30 23.24 20.70
C SER A 266 24.01 21.91 21.41
N ARG A 267 24.66 20.83 20.98
CA ARG A 267 24.52 19.48 21.55
C ARG A 267 25.74 19.07 22.38
N GLY A 268 26.63 20.01 22.70
CA GLY A 268 27.82 19.76 23.51
C GLY A 268 28.87 18.94 22.77
N GLY A 269 29.08 19.20 21.48
CA GLY A 269 30.15 18.56 20.71
C GLY A 269 30.61 19.41 19.52
N LYS A 270 31.34 18.78 18.60
CA LYS A 270 31.99 19.46 17.46
C LYS A 270 31.70 18.72 16.15
N CYS A 271 31.56 19.48 15.07
CA CYS A 271 31.57 18.95 13.70
C CYS A 271 32.98 19.11 13.15
N LEU A 272 33.64 18.00 12.83
CA LEU A 272 35.04 17.97 12.35
C LEU A 272 35.14 18.13 10.83
N SER A 273 34.02 18.05 10.11
CA SER A 273 34.00 18.26 8.66
C SER A 273 34.04 19.74 8.30
N GLU A 274 34.78 20.07 7.25
CA GLU A 274 34.97 21.44 6.75
C GLU A 274 34.09 21.77 5.53
N VAL A 275 33.63 20.74 4.81
CA VAL A 275 32.83 20.90 3.58
C VAL A 275 31.50 20.18 3.73
N TYR A 276 30.41 20.87 3.36
CA TYR A 276 29.06 20.31 3.32
C TYR A 276 28.35 20.65 2.02
N VAL A 277 28.14 19.64 1.17
CA VAL A 277 27.59 19.78 -0.18
C VAL A 277 26.08 19.50 -0.21
N ASP A 278 25.63 18.42 0.44
CA ASP A 278 24.22 18.01 0.39
C ASP A 278 23.71 17.25 1.63
N SER A 279 22.41 16.98 1.68
CA SER A 279 21.73 16.27 2.77
C SER A 279 22.13 14.80 2.96
N ARG A 280 22.83 14.21 1.99
CA ARG A 280 23.25 12.80 2.01
C ARG A 280 24.70 12.63 2.45
N GLN A 281 25.50 13.69 2.39
CA GLN A 281 26.88 13.67 2.86
C GLN A 281 26.93 13.37 4.36
N LYS A 282 27.72 12.36 4.73
CA LYS A 282 28.01 12.04 6.12
C LYS A 282 29.09 13.00 6.61
N LEU A 283 28.79 13.69 7.71
CA LEU A 283 29.75 14.54 8.40
C LEU A 283 30.34 13.76 9.57
N GLN A 284 31.56 14.15 9.96
CA GLN A 284 32.24 13.62 11.13
C GLN A 284 31.88 14.47 12.35
N TRP A 285 31.37 13.83 13.38
CA TRP A 285 30.90 14.46 14.61
C TRP A 285 31.72 13.94 15.80
N GLN A 286 31.88 14.78 16.82
CA GLN A 286 32.53 14.47 18.08
C GLN A 286 31.63 14.93 19.23
N CYS A 287 31.39 14.09 20.25
CA CYS A 287 30.64 14.50 21.45
C CYS A 287 31.57 14.94 22.60
N VAL A 288 30.99 15.43 23.70
CA VAL A 288 31.71 15.80 24.93
C VAL A 288 32.52 14.65 25.56
N ALA A 289 32.12 13.40 25.34
CA ALA A 289 32.84 12.21 25.81
C ALA A 289 33.86 11.72 24.77
N ASP A 290 34.27 12.58 23.82
CA ASP A 290 35.23 12.31 22.75
C ASP A 290 34.92 11.15 21.80
N HIS A 291 33.70 10.62 21.83
CA HIS A 291 33.25 9.66 20.82
C HIS A 291 33.13 10.36 19.46
N THR A 292 33.72 9.75 18.43
CA THR A 292 33.65 10.23 17.04
C THR A 292 32.83 9.29 16.17
N TRP A 293 32.00 9.84 15.29
CA TRP A 293 31.20 9.03 14.35
C TRP A 293 30.88 9.78 13.05
N PHE A 294 30.59 9.02 12.00
CA PHE A 294 30.15 9.56 10.71
C PHE A 294 28.63 9.38 10.55
N ALA A 295 27.92 10.49 10.37
CA ALA A 295 26.46 10.46 10.19
C ALA A 295 25.97 11.67 9.37
N THR A 296 24.82 11.50 8.72
CA THR A 296 24.13 12.63 8.08
C THR A 296 23.50 13.54 9.16
N PRO A 297 23.31 14.83 8.88
CA PRO A 297 22.68 15.76 9.83
C PRO A 297 21.29 15.32 10.32
N SER A 298 20.53 14.62 9.47
CA SER A 298 19.22 14.07 9.82
C SER A 298 19.30 12.99 10.90
N VAL A 299 20.33 12.13 10.87
CA VAL A 299 20.55 11.08 11.86
C VAL A 299 21.03 11.69 13.18
N THR A 300 22.00 12.60 13.11
CA THR A 300 22.57 13.29 14.28
C THR A 300 21.54 14.18 14.99
N ALA A 301 20.58 14.74 14.25
CA ALA A 301 19.46 15.47 14.83
C ALA A 301 18.55 14.58 15.70
N ARG A 302 18.34 13.33 15.29
CA ARG A 302 17.48 12.34 15.98
C ARG A 302 18.21 11.61 17.11
N TYR A 303 19.46 11.21 16.88
CA TYR A 303 20.31 10.52 17.85
C TYR A 303 21.67 11.18 17.84
N TRP A 304 21.96 11.96 18.89
CA TRP A 304 23.22 12.70 18.99
C TRP A 304 24.42 11.76 19.04
N CYS A 305 24.65 11.06 20.16
CA CYS A 305 25.70 10.06 20.29
C CYS A 305 25.09 8.71 20.73
N THR A 306 25.21 7.70 19.89
CA THR A 306 24.66 6.36 20.15
C THR A 306 25.42 5.64 21.26
N GLN A 307 26.74 5.83 21.35
CA GLN A 307 27.58 5.26 22.41
C GLN A 307 27.18 5.81 23.78
N CYS A 308 27.13 7.14 23.94
CA CYS A 308 26.68 7.76 25.20
C CYS A 308 25.22 7.40 25.55
N SER A 309 24.35 7.21 24.56
CA SER A 309 22.98 6.75 24.80
C SER A 309 22.93 5.29 25.26
N GLN A 310 23.80 4.43 24.74
CA GLN A 310 23.89 3.03 25.15
C GLN A 310 24.50 2.90 26.55
N GLU A 311 25.53 3.69 26.86
CA GLU A 311 26.17 3.72 28.17
C GLU A 311 25.20 4.17 29.27
N ARG A 312 24.48 5.28 29.07
CA ARG A 312 23.43 5.73 30.02
C ARG A 312 22.36 4.66 30.23
N ARG A 313 21.85 4.08 29.14
CA ARG A 313 20.85 2.99 29.23
C ARG A 313 21.41 1.75 29.94
N GLY A 314 22.70 1.44 29.76
CA GLY A 314 23.42 0.36 30.46
C GLY A 314 23.55 0.61 31.97
N GLN A 315 23.79 1.85 32.37
CA GLN A 315 23.89 2.26 33.78
C GLN A 315 22.53 2.27 34.48
N GLU A 316 21.49 2.83 33.85
CA GLU A 316 20.12 2.78 34.38
C GLU A 316 19.60 1.34 34.49
N SER A 317 19.94 0.49 33.52
CA SER A 317 19.50 -0.91 33.51
C SER A 317 20.21 -1.78 34.54
N ILE A 318 21.51 -1.59 34.83
CA ILE A 318 22.16 -2.29 35.96
C ILE A 318 21.64 -1.79 37.31
N GLY A 319 21.31 -0.50 37.44
CA GLY A 319 20.67 0.07 38.63
C GLY A 319 19.37 -0.67 38.99
N ARG A 320 18.50 -0.87 38.00
CA ARG A 320 17.25 -1.65 38.16
C ARG A 320 17.49 -3.10 38.59
N MET A 321 18.56 -3.75 38.10
CA MET A 321 18.89 -5.13 38.50
C MET A 321 19.44 -5.20 39.93
N ARG A 322 20.19 -4.19 40.37
CA ARG A 322 20.65 -4.08 41.76
C ARG A 322 19.46 -3.91 42.71
N GLU A 323 18.51 -3.05 42.38
CA GLU A 323 17.28 -2.86 43.15
C GLU A 323 16.45 -4.16 43.23
N LEU A 324 16.27 -4.86 42.10
CA LEU A 324 15.62 -6.17 42.09
C LEU A 324 16.32 -7.18 43.01
N ALA A 325 17.65 -7.16 43.06
CA ALA A 325 18.40 -8.02 43.96
C ALA A 325 18.14 -7.67 45.43
N THR A 326 18.15 -6.38 45.76
CA THR A 326 17.86 -5.89 47.12
C THR A 326 16.46 -6.29 47.57
N GLN A 327 15.44 -6.13 46.70
CA GLN A 327 14.06 -6.52 47.00
C GLN A 327 13.91 -8.02 47.31
N ARG A 328 14.78 -8.87 46.76
CA ARG A 328 14.79 -10.32 47.00
C ARG A 328 15.75 -10.75 48.11
N GLY A 329 16.26 -9.78 48.89
CA GLY A 329 17.17 -10.03 50.00
C GLY A 329 18.53 -10.52 49.52
N GLY A 330 19.14 -9.82 48.56
CA GLY A 330 20.49 -10.11 48.10
C GLY A 330 21.09 -8.97 47.26
N GLN A 331 22.12 -9.27 46.49
CA GLN A 331 22.92 -8.26 45.78
C GLN A 331 23.26 -8.71 44.35
N CYS A 332 23.35 -7.76 43.42
CA CYS A 332 23.88 -8.00 42.08
C CYS A 332 25.33 -7.53 42.03
N LEU A 333 26.26 -8.47 41.81
CA LEU A 333 27.71 -8.22 41.81
C LEU A 333 28.23 -7.77 40.44
N SER A 334 27.40 -7.82 39.39
CA SER A 334 27.80 -7.38 38.06
C SER A 334 27.85 -5.84 37.95
N ALA A 335 28.91 -5.34 37.32
CA ALA A 335 29.09 -3.91 37.06
C ALA A 335 28.30 -3.39 35.85
N ARG A 336 27.99 -4.26 34.88
CA ARG A 336 27.35 -3.89 33.61
C ARG A 336 26.19 -4.81 33.26
N TYR A 337 25.10 -4.22 32.76
CA TYR A 337 23.97 -4.92 32.17
C TYR A 337 24.00 -4.70 30.64
N VAL A 338 23.89 -5.79 29.88
CA VAL A 338 23.88 -5.73 28.40
C VAL A 338 22.50 -6.08 27.87
N THR A 339 22.03 -7.30 28.16
CA THR A 339 20.70 -7.77 27.75
C THR A 339 20.06 -8.61 28.85
N ALA A 340 18.75 -8.85 28.73
CA ALA A 340 18.00 -9.70 29.66
C ALA A 340 18.43 -11.18 29.64
N ALA A 341 19.13 -11.61 28.57
CA ALA A 341 19.65 -12.96 28.40
C ALA A 341 21.09 -13.12 28.90
N THR A 342 21.85 -12.03 29.04
CA THR A 342 23.24 -12.07 29.51
C THR A 342 23.26 -12.44 31.00
N PRO A 343 23.98 -13.50 31.41
CA PRO A 343 24.08 -13.86 32.82
C PRO A 343 24.70 -12.73 33.64
N LEU A 344 24.05 -12.37 34.75
CA LEU A 344 24.63 -11.53 35.79
C LEU A 344 25.04 -12.40 36.97
N MET A 345 25.95 -11.88 37.78
CA MET A 345 26.35 -12.48 39.05
C MET A 345 25.44 -11.95 40.16
N TRP A 346 24.83 -12.87 40.91
CA TRP A 346 23.89 -12.59 42.00
C TRP A 346 24.40 -13.20 43.30
N GLN A 347 24.02 -12.60 44.42
CA GLN A 347 24.26 -13.10 45.77
C GLN A 347 22.95 -13.07 46.57
N CYS A 348 22.63 -14.09 47.38
CA CYS A 348 21.48 -14.07 48.30
C CYS A 348 21.89 -13.67 49.72
N ARG A 349 20.90 -13.48 50.61
CA ARG A 349 21.11 -13.18 52.03
C ARG A 349 22.00 -14.19 52.77
N GLU A 350 21.94 -15.46 52.39
CA GLU A 350 22.76 -16.54 52.98
C GLU A 350 24.17 -16.57 52.37
N GLY A 351 24.54 -15.59 51.53
CA GLY A 351 25.87 -15.45 50.96
C GLY A 351 26.13 -16.24 49.67
N HIS A 352 25.22 -17.12 49.23
CA HIS A 352 25.41 -17.91 48.00
C HIS A 352 25.56 -17.03 46.76
N GLN A 353 26.58 -17.27 45.95
CA GLN A 353 26.80 -16.57 44.68
C GLN A 353 26.51 -17.47 43.48
N TRP A 354 25.80 -16.95 42.48
CA TRP A 354 25.51 -17.70 41.24
C TRP A 354 25.35 -16.79 40.01
N GLN A 355 25.60 -17.37 38.84
CA GLN A 355 25.36 -16.72 37.56
C GLN A 355 23.97 -17.08 37.02
N MET A 356 23.17 -16.08 36.67
CA MET A 356 21.86 -16.28 36.05
C MET A 356 21.43 -15.08 35.21
N ALA A 357 20.73 -15.35 34.11
CA ALA A 357 20.14 -14.30 33.30
C ALA A 357 18.99 -13.60 34.04
N PRO A 358 18.93 -12.25 34.04
CA PRO A 358 17.86 -11.47 34.67
C PRO A 358 16.44 -11.92 34.33
N GLN A 359 16.18 -12.25 33.06
CA GLN A 359 14.89 -12.74 32.60
C GLN A 359 14.42 -14.02 33.31
N SER A 360 15.35 -14.85 33.77
CA SER A 360 15.03 -16.09 34.50
C SER A 360 14.60 -15.81 35.93
N ILE A 361 15.07 -14.72 36.52
CA ILE A 361 14.68 -14.28 37.87
C ILE A 361 13.32 -13.59 37.83
N THR A 362 13.09 -12.71 36.84
CA THR A 362 11.83 -11.98 36.69
C THR A 362 10.67 -12.87 36.27
N ASN A 363 10.84 -13.71 35.24
CA ASN A 363 9.71 -14.40 34.61
C ASN A 363 9.31 -15.70 35.31
N ARG A 364 10.23 -16.30 36.08
CA ARG A 364 10.04 -17.64 36.67
C ARG A 364 10.04 -17.62 38.20
N ALA A 365 10.10 -16.43 38.82
CA ALA A 365 10.17 -16.22 40.27
C ALA A 365 11.25 -17.06 40.98
N ARG A 366 12.31 -17.46 40.28
CA ARG A 366 13.42 -18.23 40.86
C ARG A 366 14.48 -17.27 41.34
N TRP A 367 14.78 -17.31 42.63
CA TRP A 367 15.80 -16.47 43.24
C TRP A 367 17.11 -17.25 43.42
N CYS A 368 17.33 -17.84 44.61
CA CYS A 368 18.54 -18.57 44.92
C CYS A 368 18.34 -20.09 44.74
N PRO A 369 19.10 -20.76 43.85
CA PRO A 369 18.98 -22.20 43.63
C PRO A 369 19.48 -23.06 44.81
N TYR A 370 20.28 -22.48 45.71
CA TYR A 370 20.78 -23.13 46.92
C TYR A 370 19.73 -23.07 48.04
N CYS A 371 19.16 -21.90 48.32
CA CYS A 371 18.07 -21.76 49.30
C CYS A 371 16.81 -22.56 48.91
N SER A 372 16.56 -22.74 47.61
CA SER A 372 15.44 -23.55 47.13
C SER A 372 15.73 -25.06 47.10
N GLY A 373 16.86 -25.52 47.66
CA GLY A 373 17.24 -26.94 47.74
C GLY A 373 17.57 -27.62 46.40
N ARG A 374 17.73 -26.87 45.30
CA ARG A 374 17.99 -27.44 43.96
C ARG A 374 19.47 -27.66 43.68
N ARG A 375 20.35 -26.93 44.36
CA ARG A 375 21.79 -27.19 44.39
C ARG A 375 22.16 -27.66 45.78
N LYS A 376 22.53 -28.94 45.88
CA LYS A 376 22.83 -29.62 47.14
C LYS A 376 24.18 -29.24 47.74
N TYR A 377 25.12 -28.74 46.93
CA TYR A 377 26.48 -28.47 47.35
C TYR A 377 26.92 -27.05 46.95
N THR A 378 27.57 -26.35 47.86
CA THR A 378 28.14 -25.00 47.69
C THR A 378 29.67 -25.05 47.55
N LEU A 379 30.30 -23.93 47.15
CA LEU A 379 31.76 -23.83 47.18
C LEU A 379 32.31 -23.98 48.61
N THR A 380 31.57 -23.50 49.60
CA THR A 380 31.90 -23.63 51.02
C THR A 380 31.93 -25.10 51.43
N ASP A 381 30.92 -25.87 51.04
CA ASP A 381 30.85 -27.32 51.31
C ASP A 381 32.03 -28.06 50.66
N MET A 382 32.51 -27.60 49.49
CA MET A 382 33.70 -28.19 48.85
C MET A 382 34.98 -27.85 49.60
N LYS A 383 35.09 -26.65 50.18
CA LYS A 383 36.23 -26.26 51.03
C LYS A 383 36.23 -27.05 52.33
N GLU A 384 35.08 -27.18 52.99
CA GLU A 384 34.91 -28.00 54.19
C GLU A 384 35.21 -29.48 53.91
N LEU A 385 34.73 -30.03 52.79
CA LEU A 385 35.04 -31.39 52.38
C LEU A 385 36.54 -31.61 52.13
N ALA A 386 37.23 -30.60 51.58
CA ALA A 386 38.68 -30.68 51.39
C ALA A 386 39.42 -30.71 52.74
N GLN A 387 39.05 -29.80 53.64
CA GLN A 387 39.63 -29.70 54.98
C GLN A 387 39.40 -30.98 55.79
N ALA A 388 38.19 -31.53 55.75
CA ALA A 388 37.85 -32.79 56.42
C ALA A 388 38.69 -33.98 55.92
N ARG A 389 39.21 -33.92 54.69
CA ARG A 389 40.10 -34.94 54.10
C ARG A 389 41.58 -34.56 54.18
N GLY A 390 41.91 -33.58 55.02
CA GLY A 390 43.28 -33.12 55.27
C GLY A 390 43.90 -32.47 54.05
N GLY A 391 43.19 -31.60 53.34
CA GLY A 391 43.69 -30.86 52.19
C GLY A 391 42.89 -29.57 51.93
N ASP A 392 43.12 -28.93 50.80
CA ASP A 392 42.52 -27.63 50.45
C ASP A 392 41.84 -27.64 49.08
N CYS A 393 40.78 -26.86 48.95
CA CYS A 393 40.13 -26.57 47.67
C CYS A 393 40.67 -25.23 47.12
N LEU A 394 41.37 -25.29 45.99
CA LEU A 394 42.03 -24.13 45.36
C LEU A 394 41.13 -23.36 44.40
N SER A 395 39.88 -23.81 44.20
CA SER A 395 38.96 -23.16 43.26
C SER A 395 38.20 -22.01 43.93
N ASN A 396 38.13 -20.87 43.23
CA ASN A 396 37.42 -19.68 43.70
C ASN A 396 35.97 -19.59 43.21
N SER A 397 35.52 -20.54 42.37
CA SER A 397 34.15 -20.61 41.91
C SER A 397 33.73 -22.06 41.67
N PHE A 398 32.48 -22.38 41.98
CA PHE A 398 31.88 -23.70 41.79
C PHE A 398 30.41 -23.53 41.42
N VAL A 399 29.99 -24.09 40.27
CA VAL A 399 28.63 -23.91 39.76
C VAL A 399 27.81 -25.20 39.87
N SER A 400 28.43 -26.36 39.64
CA SER A 400 27.75 -27.66 39.57
C SER A 400 28.65 -28.81 40.03
N SER A 401 28.05 -29.88 40.56
CA SER A 401 28.76 -31.12 40.92
C SER A 401 29.51 -31.79 39.75
N HIS A 402 29.21 -31.41 38.52
CA HIS A 402 29.89 -31.88 37.31
C HIS A 402 31.13 -31.05 36.94
N ASP A 403 31.29 -29.88 37.55
CA ASP A 403 32.44 -29.01 37.29
C ASP A 403 33.71 -29.62 37.88
N ARG A 404 34.83 -29.32 37.22
CA ARG A 404 36.16 -29.68 37.73
C ARG A 404 36.60 -28.66 38.77
N VAL A 405 36.90 -29.17 39.95
CA VAL A 405 37.46 -28.42 41.08
C VAL A 405 38.93 -28.80 41.23
N GLN A 406 39.76 -27.82 41.54
CA GLN A 406 41.18 -27.98 41.87
C GLN A 406 41.33 -28.27 43.36
N TRP A 407 41.98 -29.38 43.68
CA TRP A 407 42.18 -29.88 45.04
C TRP A 407 43.67 -30.01 45.35
N LEU A 408 44.02 -29.84 46.61
CA LEU A 408 45.34 -30.06 47.18
C LEU A 408 45.18 -31.04 48.33
N CYS A 409 45.96 -32.13 48.39
CA CYS A 409 45.95 -33.02 49.57
C CYS A 409 47.06 -32.63 50.54
N GLY A 410 46.95 -33.07 51.79
CA GLY A 410 47.94 -32.79 52.84
C GLY A 410 49.31 -33.42 52.61
N ARG A 411 49.46 -34.30 51.61
CA ARG A 411 50.79 -34.75 51.15
C ARG A 411 51.42 -33.78 50.14
N GLY A 412 50.68 -32.81 49.61
CA GLY A 412 51.17 -31.80 48.65
C GLY A 412 50.77 -32.02 47.18
N HIS A 413 49.94 -33.02 46.87
CA HIS A 413 49.51 -33.25 45.48
C HIS A 413 48.37 -32.31 45.09
N ALA A 414 48.56 -31.55 44.01
CA ALA A 414 47.50 -30.78 43.37
C ALA A 414 46.88 -31.57 42.20
N TRP A 415 45.55 -31.65 42.13
CA TRP A 415 44.86 -32.28 41.00
C TRP A 415 43.49 -31.66 40.69
N SER A 416 43.04 -31.87 39.47
CA SER A 416 41.72 -31.45 38.98
C SER A 416 40.78 -32.65 38.88
N ALA A 417 39.66 -32.64 39.61
CA ALA A 417 38.66 -33.70 39.58
C ALA A 417 37.25 -33.12 39.54
N ARG A 418 36.28 -33.87 38.98
CA ARG A 418 34.88 -33.46 39.05
C ARG A 418 34.40 -33.53 40.49
N ALA A 419 33.69 -32.50 40.96
CA ALA A 419 33.29 -32.42 42.36
C ALA A 419 32.48 -33.64 42.85
N TYR A 420 31.59 -34.20 42.02
CA TYR A 420 30.82 -35.39 42.42
C TYR A 420 31.69 -36.61 42.74
N GLN A 421 32.84 -36.77 42.08
CA GLN A 421 33.76 -37.90 42.34
C GLN A 421 34.37 -37.78 43.72
N VAL A 422 34.66 -36.54 44.13
CA VAL A 422 35.18 -36.24 45.45
C VAL A 422 34.10 -36.42 46.51
N ILE A 423 32.90 -35.90 46.25
CA ILE A 423 31.73 -36.09 47.12
C ILE A 423 31.42 -37.58 47.31
N SER A 424 31.50 -38.40 46.27
CA SER A 424 31.21 -39.84 46.34
C SER A 424 32.29 -40.68 47.03
N GLY A 425 33.44 -40.10 47.38
CA GLY A 425 34.48 -40.78 48.18
C GLY A 425 35.88 -40.84 47.56
N THR A 426 36.05 -40.46 46.29
CA THR A 426 37.37 -40.52 45.63
C THR A 426 38.21 -39.27 45.98
N TRP A 427 39.38 -39.44 46.59
CA TRP A 427 40.22 -38.30 47.01
C TRP A 427 41.40 -38.06 46.05
N CYS A 428 42.63 -38.28 46.52
CA CYS A 428 43.85 -38.02 45.76
C CYS A 428 44.27 -39.27 44.97
N PRO A 429 44.31 -39.22 43.62
CA PRO A 429 44.74 -40.36 42.80
C PRO A 429 46.19 -40.78 43.05
N GLN A 430 47.08 -39.81 43.30
CA GLN A 430 48.50 -40.06 43.54
C GLN A 430 48.70 -40.75 44.89
N CYS A 431 47.99 -40.32 45.94
CA CYS A 431 48.00 -41.03 47.23
C CYS A 431 47.40 -42.43 47.12
N ALA A 432 46.31 -42.61 46.37
CA ALA A 432 45.70 -43.93 46.17
C ALA A 432 46.65 -44.92 45.44
N ILE A 433 47.50 -44.41 44.53
CA ILE A 433 48.54 -45.20 43.87
C ILE A 433 49.71 -45.50 44.84
N LEU A 434 50.16 -44.51 45.62
CA LEU A 434 51.18 -44.70 46.65
C LEU A 434 50.80 -45.82 47.62
N ASP A 435 49.57 -45.81 48.11
CA ASP A 435 49.11 -46.75 49.12
C ASP A 435 48.96 -48.18 48.53
N ARG A 436 48.83 -48.32 47.20
CA ARG A 436 48.78 -49.60 46.48
C ARG A 436 50.15 -50.12 46.04
N CYS A 437 51.18 -49.26 45.95
CA CYS A 437 52.50 -49.67 45.51
C CYS A 437 53.23 -50.51 46.58
N LEU A 438 53.68 -51.71 46.21
CA LEU A 438 54.48 -52.58 47.08
C LEU A 438 55.99 -52.23 47.07
N HIS A 439 56.51 -51.70 45.96
CA HIS A 439 57.95 -51.48 45.75
C HIS A 439 58.39 -50.03 46.03
N GLN A 440 59.50 -49.87 46.78
CA GLN A 440 60.03 -48.58 47.23
C GLN A 440 60.38 -47.62 46.08
N ASN A 441 60.91 -48.14 44.97
CA ASN A 441 61.25 -47.35 43.78
C ASN A 441 60.01 -46.80 43.05
N SER A 442 58.91 -47.56 43.05
CA SER A 442 57.62 -47.10 42.52
C SER A 442 56.99 -46.05 43.44
N LYS A 443 57.15 -46.19 44.77
CA LYS A 443 56.67 -45.19 45.74
C LYS A 443 57.34 -43.82 45.55
N ARG A 444 58.65 -43.78 45.25
CA ARG A 444 59.38 -42.51 45.03
C ARG A 444 58.78 -41.61 43.94
N ARG A 445 58.14 -42.17 42.91
CA ARG A 445 57.53 -41.40 41.81
C ARG A 445 56.27 -40.62 42.22
N TYR A 446 55.61 -41.05 43.28
CA TYR A 446 54.33 -40.50 43.73
C TYR A 446 54.44 -39.87 45.12
N GLN A 447 55.64 -39.78 45.70
CA GLN A 447 55.90 -39.06 46.94
C GLN A 447 55.93 -37.56 46.63
N ALA A 448 54.97 -36.81 47.18
CA ALA A 448 54.95 -35.36 47.01
C ALA A 448 56.06 -34.70 47.85
N VAL A 449 56.68 -33.68 47.24
CA VAL A 449 57.70 -32.84 47.86
C VAL A 449 56.99 -31.86 48.79
N ALA A 450 57.38 -31.84 50.07
CA ALA A 450 56.95 -30.82 51.00
C ALA A 450 57.40 -29.44 50.47
N MET A 451 56.45 -28.55 50.17
CA MET A 451 56.76 -27.17 49.81
C MET A 451 57.16 -26.42 51.08
N ALA A 452 58.46 -26.22 51.25
CA ALA A 452 58.98 -25.10 52.02
C ALA A 452 58.51 -23.78 51.40
N GLU A 453 58.32 -22.78 52.25
CA GLU A 453 57.72 -21.48 51.95
C GLU A 453 58.32 -20.76 50.72
N GLY A 454 57.44 -20.25 49.85
CA GLY A 454 57.76 -19.13 48.94
C GLY A 454 57.75 -19.43 47.43
N VAL A 455 57.05 -18.55 46.69
CA VAL A 455 57.13 -18.21 45.25
C VAL A 455 56.31 -19.08 44.25
N PRO A 456 56.03 -18.59 43.02
CA PRO A 456 54.82 -17.91 42.56
C PRO A 456 53.89 -18.81 41.72
N GLY A 457 52.68 -18.28 41.44
CA GLY A 457 51.59 -18.98 40.76
C GLY A 457 51.88 -19.60 39.38
N PRO A 458 50.99 -20.49 38.90
CA PRO A 458 51.21 -21.27 37.70
C PRO A 458 51.27 -20.39 36.45
N LYS A 459 52.30 -20.61 35.63
CA LYS A 459 52.49 -20.02 34.30
C LYS A 459 51.21 -20.14 33.47
N SER A 460 50.70 -18.99 33.03
CA SER A 460 49.67 -18.87 32.00
C SER A 460 50.11 -19.63 30.75
N VAL A 461 49.28 -20.55 30.30
CA VAL A 461 49.40 -21.14 28.95
C VAL A 461 49.16 -20.02 27.95
N ALA A 462 50.20 -19.68 27.19
CA ALA A 462 50.14 -18.71 26.11
C ALA A 462 49.10 -19.13 25.06
N PRO A 463 48.31 -18.20 24.50
CA PRO A 463 47.42 -18.51 23.39
C PRO A 463 48.24 -18.90 22.16
N LYS A 464 47.81 -19.97 21.48
CA LYS A 464 48.33 -20.39 20.16
C LYS A 464 48.21 -19.22 19.18
N GLU A 465 49.35 -18.76 18.68
CA GLU A 465 49.46 -17.90 17.51
C GLU A 465 48.82 -18.62 16.30
N LEU A 466 47.87 -17.95 15.65
CA LEU A 466 47.40 -18.31 14.32
C LEU A 466 48.37 -17.70 13.28
N PRO A 467 48.63 -18.39 12.16
CA PRO A 467 49.67 -18.01 11.22
C PRO A 467 49.37 -16.72 10.45
N ASP A 468 50.41 -15.92 10.28
CA ASP A 468 50.50 -14.78 9.39
C ASP A 468 50.08 -15.13 7.96
N THR A 469 49.24 -14.28 7.37
CA THR A 469 49.19 -14.11 5.91
C THR A 469 49.20 -12.61 5.56
N PRO A 470 49.85 -12.24 4.44
CA PRO A 470 50.65 -11.02 4.34
C PRO A 470 49.91 -9.77 3.84
N SER A 471 50.53 -8.63 4.16
CA SER A 471 50.24 -7.28 3.67
C SER A 471 50.15 -7.15 2.15
N ALA A 472 49.17 -6.33 1.75
CA ALA A 472 49.19 -5.30 0.71
C ALA A 472 50.06 -5.50 -0.54
N VAL A 473 49.39 -5.56 -1.69
CA VAL A 473 49.93 -5.06 -2.96
C VAL A 473 49.20 -3.76 -3.30
N SER A 474 49.98 -2.70 -3.42
CA SER A 474 49.66 -1.44 -4.08
C SER A 474 49.43 -1.68 -5.58
N VAL A 475 48.28 -1.26 -6.13
CA VAL A 475 48.08 -0.31 -7.25
C VAL A 475 46.60 0.07 -7.27
#